data_AF-A0A2V7UWY2-F1
#
_entry.id   AF-A0A2V7UWY2-F1
#
_cell.length_a   1.000
_cell.length_b   1.000
_cell.length_c   1.000
_cell.angle_alpha   90.00
_cell.angle_beta   90.00
_cell.angle_gamma   90.00
#
_symmetry.space_group_name_H-M   'P 1'
#
loop_
_entity.id
_entity.type
_entity.pdbx_description
1 polymer ?
#
loop_
_entity_poly.entity_id
_entity_poly.type
_entity_poly.pdbx_seq_one_letter_code
_entity_poly.pdbx_strand_id
1 'polypeptide(L)'
;MKATGALRPTLLDRYVVREMVPPTALGLLLFTFILLLDTISNLMRILVSRGADLGTVLRAFLYLLPSIFSVTIPMAFLLGVLLAFGRLASDSEIVALRASGVSPARLLRPVVALSVVAGLVTFYVVGVALPAANQAYRELIFKLVISKARTQMAARVFNDDLVPGMVFYISDIPARSGEWRDVFIFDGRVASKPQVILARTGRLHVEEARKSVGLDLTEATVYSFNQIDPADFHLERMGSGYQPLPYEQFFPNVALAKGDREMSLAELREMVRRLQARGKGRVDWGRYEVEYHKKFAIPFACVVFGLLGLGLSLGSKKEARSAAFGLSILVIFVYYVLIRLGEQAGDTGLLSPFLSMWGANILLGAIALVLLYLNHREAAFDPLDPSHYAILLTKRYAIVPGVRRRPAPALRSVPRRGARPVVVVRIPRMRLPLPGILDRYVARSWAGHFLLVLAAFWSLFVLVNFMDLFDEIQTNHIKGVTVFRYYAFFSPGILHLLTPVGVLVAVLITYGVMSRRNEITALKAGGISVYRAAGPVMALGAAVCLAMFGASEYVLPPMSREATRYLNMIKGRPVQASSVESHRWVLGSDGRLYNYDYLGGSPSTASPSTTSIRSAGSSATCSTWRARPGTG
;
A
#
# COMPACT_ATOMS: atom_id res chain seq x y z
N MET A 1 25.54 -15.22 -46.33
CA MET A 1 26.15 -14.80 -45.05
C MET A 1 25.91 -13.31 -44.79
N LYS A 2 24.83 -12.92 -44.10
CA LYS A 2 24.51 -11.52 -43.72
C LYS A 2 23.76 -11.43 -42.37
N ALA A 3 24.06 -12.32 -41.43
CA ALA A 3 23.30 -12.43 -40.16
C ALA A 3 24.03 -11.87 -38.92
N THR A 4 25.29 -11.45 -39.03
CA THR A 4 26.10 -11.05 -37.85
C THR A 4 26.19 -9.54 -37.62
N GLY A 5 25.57 -8.71 -38.47
CA GLY A 5 25.51 -7.25 -38.28
C GLY A 5 24.38 -6.74 -37.37
N ALA A 6 23.47 -7.62 -36.92
CA ALA A 6 22.19 -7.23 -36.32
C ALA A 6 22.24 -6.82 -34.83
N LEU A 7 23.39 -6.93 -34.16
CA LEU A 7 23.51 -6.73 -32.70
C LEU A 7 24.27 -5.46 -32.29
N ARG A 8 24.74 -4.63 -33.24
CA ARG A 8 25.33 -3.34 -32.86
C ARG A 8 24.20 -2.32 -32.64
N PRO A 9 24.06 -1.73 -31.43
CA PRO A 9 23.02 -0.75 -31.16
C PRO A 9 23.20 0.43 -32.10
N THR A 10 22.14 0.78 -32.82
CA THR A 10 22.16 1.95 -33.70
C THR A 10 22.08 3.22 -32.88
N LEU A 11 22.43 4.36 -33.48
CA LEU A 11 22.36 5.66 -32.80
C LEU A 11 20.94 5.97 -32.28
N LEU A 12 19.91 5.55 -33.03
CA LEU A 12 18.51 5.65 -32.63
C LEU A 12 18.19 4.76 -31.41
N ASP A 13 18.70 3.54 -31.38
CA ASP A 13 18.46 2.62 -30.24
C ASP A 13 19.05 3.20 -28.96
N ARG A 14 20.29 3.72 -29.02
CA ARG A 14 20.95 4.38 -27.89
C ARG A 14 20.22 5.65 -27.44
N TYR A 15 19.67 6.40 -28.40
CA TYR A 15 18.89 7.59 -28.12
C TYR A 15 17.60 7.26 -27.37
N VAL A 16 16.83 6.27 -27.86
CA VAL A 16 15.59 5.81 -27.21
C VAL A 16 15.87 5.29 -25.80
N VAL A 17 16.92 4.48 -25.61
CA VAL A 17 17.30 4.00 -24.28
C VAL A 17 17.65 5.16 -23.34
N ARG A 18 18.43 6.15 -23.81
CA ARG A 18 18.79 7.34 -23.03
C ARG A 18 17.56 8.17 -22.65
N GLU A 19 16.52 8.16 -23.47
CA GLU A 19 15.27 8.85 -23.18
C GLU A 19 14.39 8.09 -22.18
N MET A 20 14.38 6.76 -22.21
CA MET A 20 13.55 5.91 -21.34
C MET A 20 14.12 5.73 -19.93
N VAL A 21 15.44 5.62 -19.79
CA VAL A 21 16.07 5.30 -18.50
C VAL A 21 15.78 6.35 -17.41
N PRO A 22 15.90 7.67 -17.64
CA PRO A 22 15.62 8.67 -16.62
C PRO A 22 14.18 8.64 -16.06
N PRO A 23 13.10 8.63 -16.88
CA PRO A 23 11.75 8.54 -16.33
C PRO A 23 11.45 7.19 -15.70
N THR A 24 12.05 6.08 -16.17
CA THR A 24 11.96 4.78 -15.46
C THR A 24 12.63 4.84 -14.09
N ALA A 25 13.84 5.38 -13.98
CA ALA A 25 14.54 5.50 -12.70
C ALA A 25 13.79 6.41 -11.72
N LEU A 26 13.24 7.53 -12.21
CA LEU A 26 12.40 8.42 -11.42
C LEU A 26 11.13 7.71 -10.93
N GLY A 27 10.46 6.96 -11.82
CA GLY A 27 9.29 6.15 -11.45
C GLY A 27 9.61 5.11 -10.39
N LEU A 28 10.75 4.42 -10.52
CA LEU A 28 11.19 3.41 -9.57
C LEU A 28 11.45 4.03 -8.19
N LEU A 29 12.14 5.17 -8.15
CA LEU A 29 12.40 5.90 -6.91
C LEU A 29 11.08 6.37 -6.27
N LEU A 30 10.20 7.02 -7.03
CA LEU A 30 8.95 7.57 -6.52
C LEU A 30 8.02 6.46 -6.03
N PHE A 31 7.75 5.43 -6.82
CA PHE A 31 6.87 4.34 -6.42
C PHE A 31 7.42 3.57 -5.22
N THR A 32 8.73 3.30 -5.20
CA THR A 32 9.37 2.65 -4.04
C THR A 32 9.23 3.50 -2.78
N PHE A 33 9.52 4.80 -2.87
CA PHE A 33 9.38 5.71 -1.74
C PHE A 33 7.94 5.77 -1.21
N ILE A 34 6.95 5.88 -2.11
CA ILE A 34 5.53 5.93 -1.74
C ILE A 34 5.08 4.68 -0.99
N LEU A 35 5.44 3.50 -1.48
CA LEU A 35 5.07 2.23 -0.83
C LEU A 35 5.84 2.01 0.48
N LEU A 36 7.04 2.58 0.60
CA LEU A 36 7.84 2.50 1.80
C LEU A 36 7.29 3.40 2.93
N LEU A 37 6.60 4.52 2.63
CA LEU A 37 6.10 5.46 3.64
C LEU A 37 5.17 4.83 4.69
N ASP A 38 4.22 4.00 4.25
CA ASP A 38 3.31 3.29 5.17
C ASP A 38 4.06 2.21 5.96
N THR A 39 4.90 1.46 5.25
CA THR A 39 5.70 0.38 5.82
C THR A 39 6.63 0.91 6.92
N ILE A 40 7.27 2.06 6.71
CA ILE A 40 8.11 2.74 7.72
C ILE A 40 7.30 3.10 8.96
N SER A 41 6.11 3.68 8.81
CA SER A 41 5.32 4.15 9.95
C SER A 41 4.89 3.00 10.86
N ASN A 42 4.50 1.87 10.27
CA ASN A 42 4.11 0.66 11.01
C ASN A 42 5.33 -0.04 11.61
N LEU A 43 6.41 -0.15 10.86
CA LEU A 43 7.63 -0.81 11.32
C LEU A 43 8.32 0.00 12.43
N MET A 44 8.37 1.33 12.34
CA MET A 44 8.94 2.18 13.37
C MET A 44 8.18 2.07 14.69
N ARG A 45 6.84 2.00 14.66
CA ARG A 45 6.07 1.72 15.88
C ARG A 45 6.50 0.41 16.52
N ILE A 46 6.68 -0.66 15.74
CA ILE A 46 7.07 -1.98 16.25
C ILE A 46 8.54 -1.99 16.68
N LEU A 47 9.47 -1.42 15.92
CA LEU A 47 10.91 -1.48 16.18
C LEU A 47 11.38 -0.49 17.25
N VAL A 48 10.73 0.67 17.38
CA VAL A 48 11.03 1.64 18.45
C VAL A 48 10.38 1.22 19.76
N SER A 49 9.09 0.83 19.75
CA SER A 49 8.48 0.19 20.93
C SER A 49 9.23 -1.09 21.30
N ARG A 50 9.83 -1.72 20.28
CA ARG A 50 10.88 -2.74 20.12
C ARG A 50 12.28 -2.58 20.70
N GLY A 51 12.67 -1.36 21.07
CA GLY A 51 14.03 -1.06 21.54
C GLY A 51 15.14 -1.54 20.58
N ALA A 52 14.83 -1.70 19.29
CA ALA A 52 15.78 -2.20 18.30
C ALA A 52 16.84 -1.13 18.00
N ASP A 53 18.09 -1.55 17.85
CA ASP A 53 19.15 -0.67 17.40
C ASP A 53 18.92 -0.22 15.94
N LEU A 54 19.49 0.94 15.58
CA LEU A 54 19.33 1.51 14.24
C LEU A 54 19.81 0.57 13.12
N GLY A 55 20.83 -0.27 13.38
CA GLY A 55 21.34 -1.24 12.42
C GLY A 55 20.33 -2.35 12.13
N THR A 56 19.66 -2.85 13.17
CA THR A 56 18.56 -3.80 13.04
C THR A 56 17.38 -3.20 12.28
N VAL A 57 17.04 -1.94 12.56
CA VAL A 57 16.00 -1.21 11.82
C VAL A 57 16.33 -1.11 10.34
N LEU A 58 17.57 -0.72 10.01
CA LEU A 58 18.01 -0.61 8.62
C LEU A 58 17.99 -1.98 7.90
N ARG A 59 18.41 -3.06 8.55
CA ARG A 59 18.33 -4.42 7.98
C ARG A 59 16.89 -4.83 7.69
N ALA A 60 15.96 -4.55 8.61
CA ALA A 60 14.54 -4.82 8.41
C ALA A 60 14.01 -4.09 7.17
N PHE A 61 14.38 -2.81 6.98
CA PHE A 61 14.03 -2.06 5.77
C PHE A 61 14.63 -2.65 4.50
N LEU A 62 15.91 -3.03 4.52
CA LEU A 62 16.57 -3.64 3.37
C LEU A 62 15.93 -4.98 2.98
N TYR A 63 15.43 -5.76 3.94
CA TYR A 63 14.72 -7.01 3.66
C TYR A 63 13.32 -6.80 3.05
N LEU A 64 12.72 -5.62 3.22
CA LEU A 64 11.42 -5.29 2.62
C LEU A 64 11.54 -4.78 1.17
N LEU A 65 12.71 -4.25 0.78
CA LEU A 65 12.92 -3.70 -0.57
C LEU A 65 12.65 -4.68 -1.71
N PRO A 66 13.09 -5.97 -1.67
CA PRO A 66 12.77 -6.92 -2.73
C PRO A 66 11.28 -7.11 -2.96
N SER A 67 10.47 -7.07 -1.90
CA SER A 67 9.01 -7.15 -2.00
C SER A 67 8.45 -5.95 -2.74
N ILE A 68 8.92 -4.75 -2.42
CA ILE A 68 8.49 -3.52 -3.09
C ILE A 68 8.96 -3.52 -4.56
N PHE A 69 10.22 -3.89 -4.83
CA PHE A 69 10.78 -3.94 -6.17
C PHE A 69 10.09 -4.94 -7.11
N SER A 70 9.52 -6.02 -6.57
CA SER A 70 8.74 -6.97 -7.37
C SER A 70 7.58 -6.30 -8.12
N VAL A 71 7.04 -5.22 -7.56
CA VAL A 71 5.90 -4.48 -8.08
C VAL A 71 6.34 -3.17 -8.74
N THR A 72 7.29 -2.45 -8.15
CA THR A 72 7.68 -1.12 -8.62
C THR A 72 8.53 -1.13 -9.89
N ILE A 73 9.29 -2.19 -10.17
CA ILE A 73 10.10 -2.27 -11.41
C ILE A 73 9.20 -2.33 -12.67
N PRO A 74 8.22 -3.25 -12.79
CA PRO A 74 7.29 -3.24 -13.92
C PRO A 74 6.52 -1.91 -14.07
N MET A 75 6.03 -1.35 -12.96
CA MET A 75 5.29 -0.08 -12.94
C MET A 75 6.15 1.08 -13.45
N ALA A 76 7.37 1.20 -12.93
CA ALA A 76 8.33 2.23 -13.31
C ALA A 76 8.74 2.10 -14.78
N PHE A 77 8.89 0.87 -15.27
CA PHE A 77 9.19 0.63 -16.68
C PHE A 77 8.07 1.12 -17.59
N LEU A 78 6.80 0.79 -17.29
CA LEU A 78 5.65 1.28 -18.04
C LEU A 78 5.61 2.82 -18.07
N LEU A 79 5.79 3.44 -16.90
CA LEU A 79 5.82 4.90 -16.78
C LEU A 79 6.93 5.51 -17.64
N GLY A 80 8.12 4.92 -17.61
CA GLY A 80 9.24 5.39 -18.41
C GLY A 80 9.01 5.29 -19.92
N VAL A 81 8.42 4.18 -20.39
CA VAL A 81 8.02 4.02 -21.80
C VAL A 81 7.04 5.12 -22.19
N LEU A 82 5.95 5.29 -21.43
CA LEU A 82 4.89 6.25 -21.73
C LEU A 82 5.39 7.71 -21.69
N LEU A 83 6.23 8.08 -20.73
CA LEU A 83 6.78 9.44 -20.65
C LEU A 83 7.82 9.72 -21.73
N ALA A 84 8.69 8.76 -22.04
CA ALA A 84 9.71 8.90 -23.07
C ALA A 84 9.07 9.06 -24.45
N PHE A 85 8.22 8.10 -24.84
CA PHE A 85 7.53 8.16 -26.13
C PHE A 85 6.49 9.29 -26.18
N GLY A 86 5.88 9.65 -25.04
CA GLY A 86 4.98 10.80 -24.95
C GLY A 86 5.70 12.11 -25.25
N ARG A 87 6.95 12.26 -24.79
CA ARG A 87 7.81 13.41 -25.14
C ARG A 87 8.22 13.38 -26.61
N LEU A 88 8.71 12.24 -27.10
CA LEU A 88 9.11 12.09 -28.51
C LEU A 88 7.93 12.41 -29.47
N ALA A 89 6.71 12.02 -29.07
CA ALA A 89 5.49 12.35 -29.80
C ALA A 89 5.17 13.85 -29.72
N SER A 90 5.25 14.48 -28.53
CA SER A 90 4.94 15.91 -28.36
C SER A 90 5.89 16.80 -29.15
N ASP A 91 7.18 16.42 -29.17
CA ASP A 91 8.24 17.16 -29.85
C ASP A 91 8.28 16.85 -31.35
N SER A 92 7.29 16.09 -31.84
CA SER A 92 7.13 15.69 -33.25
C SER A 92 8.32 14.88 -33.80
N GLU A 93 9.17 14.33 -32.94
CA GLU A 93 10.31 13.50 -33.33
C GLU A 93 9.85 12.18 -33.96
N ILE A 94 8.78 11.57 -33.43
CA ILE A 94 8.19 10.36 -34.01
C ILE A 94 7.66 10.64 -35.42
N VAL A 95 7.05 11.81 -35.63
CA VAL A 95 6.55 12.23 -36.94
C VAL A 95 7.70 12.47 -37.91
N ALA A 96 8.78 13.12 -37.47
CA ALA A 96 9.98 13.36 -38.27
C ALA A 96 10.70 12.04 -38.65
N LEU A 97 10.78 11.08 -37.73
CA LEU A 97 11.31 9.74 -38.01
C LEU A 97 10.49 9.03 -39.09
N ARG A 98 9.16 9.08 -39.01
CA ARG A 98 8.26 8.51 -40.03
C ARG A 98 8.41 9.19 -41.38
N ALA A 99 8.51 10.52 -41.40
CA ALA A 99 8.73 11.29 -42.63
C ALA A 99 10.07 10.95 -43.29
N SER A 100 11.07 10.56 -42.50
CA SER A 100 12.38 10.09 -42.97
C SER A 100 12.39 8.62 -43.40
N GLY A 101 11.23 7.97 -43.50
CA GLY A 101 11.09 6.57 -43.89
C GLY A 101 11.44 5.56 -42.81
N VAL A 102 11.65 5.98 -41.54
CA VAL A 102 11.91 5.05 -40.44
C VAL A 102 10.59 4.45 -39.98
N SER A 103 10.46 3.12 -40.08
CA SER A 103 9.26 2.42 -39.62
C SER A 103 9.11 2.52 -38.09
N PRO A 104 7.88 2.76 -37.57
CA PRO A 104 7.63 2.75 -36.12
C PRO A 104 8.02 1.43 -35.45
N ALA A 105 7.95 0.32 -36.20
CA ALA A 105 8.37 -1.00 -35.74
C ALA A 105 9.86 -1.08 -35.38
N ARG A 106 10.71 -0.16 -35.88
CA ARG A 106 12.11 -0.09 -35.47
C ARG A 106 12.25 0.32 -33.99
N LEU A 107 11.34 1.13 -33.48
CA LEU A 107 11.31 1.57 -32.08
C LEU A 107 10.95 0.43 -31.11
N LEU A 108 10.34 -0.65 -31.59
CA LEU A 108 10.06 -1.84 -30.78
C LEU A 108 11.34 -2.52 -30.29
N ARG A 109 12.43 -2.51 -31.07
CA ARG A 109 13.66 -3.22 -30.73
C ARG A 109 14.30 -2.73 -29.42
N PRO A 110 14.62 -1.43 -29.24
CA PRO A 110 15.17 -0.95 -27.98
C PRO A 110 14.20 -1.09 -26.81
N VAL A 111 12.88 -0.95 -27.05
CA VAL A 111 11.86 -1.10 -26.00
C VAL A 111 11.77 -2.55 -25.51
N VAL A 112 11.72 -3.52 -26.43
CA VAL A 112 11.67 -4.95 -26.09
C VAL A 112 12.99 -5.40 -25.46
N ALA A 113 14.13 -4.91 -25.95
CA ALA A 113 15.41 -5.21 -25.32
C ALA A 113 15.45 -4.71 -23.85
N LEU A 114 15.02 -3.47 -23.60
CA LEU A 114 14.98 -2.91 -22.25
C LEU A 114 13.92 -3.58 -21.37
N SER A 115 12.78 -3.99 -21.94
CA SER A 115 11.73 -4.69 -21.19
C SER A 115 12.13 -6.11 -20.79
N VAL A 116 12.89 -6.81 -21.63
CA VAL A 116 13.49 -8.10 -21.30
C VAL A 116 14.53 -7.92 -20.19
N VAL A 117 15.37 -6.89 -20.25
CA VAL A 117 16.32 -6.59 -19.16
C VAL A 117 15.58 -6.30 -17.85
N ALA A 118 14.56 -5.44 -17.87
CA ALA A 118 13.72 -5.15 -16.69
C ALA A 118 13.02 -6.41 -16.17
N GLY A 119 12.52 -7.27 -17.08
CA GLY A 119 11.94 -8.56 -16.76
C GLY A 119 12.93 -9.51 -16.09
N LEU A 120 14.16 -9.63 -16.61
CA LEU A 120 15.21 -10.47 -16.00
C LEU A 120 15.59 -9.98 -14.60
N VAL A 121 15.70 -8.66 -14.40
CA VAL A 121 15.94 -8.08 -13.07
C VAL A 121 14.77 -8.40 -12.13
N THR A 122 13.53 -8.25 -12.61
CA THR A 122 12.33 -8.56 -11.82
C THR A 122 12.24 -10.05 -11.49
N PHE A 123 12.61 -10.93 -12.42
CA PHE A 123 12.68 -12.37 -12.21
C PHE A 123 13.72 -12.74 -11.14
N TYR A 124 14.89 -12.11 -11.16
CA TYR A 124 15.88 -12.29 -10.11
C TYR A 124 15.34 -11.82 -8.75
N VAL A 125 14.69 -10.66 -8.70
CA VAL A 125 14.07 -10.13 -7.48
C VAL A 125 13.03 -11.11 -6.94
N VAL A 126 12.10 -11.59 -7.77
CA VAL A 126 10.97 -12.43 -7.34
C VAL A 126 11.37 -13.89 -7.09
N GLY A 127 12.28 -14.44 -7.89
CA GLY A 127 12.70 -15.83 -7.82
C GLY A 127 13.76 -16.11 -6.76
N VAL A 128 14.63 -15.14 -6.47
CA VAL A 128 15.81 -15.32 -5.60
C VAL A 128 15.82 -14.34 -4.43
N ALA A 129 15.80 -13.04 -4.70
CA ALA A 129 16.01 -12.04 -3.65
C ALA A 129 14.83 -11.98 -2.66
N LEU A 130 13.60 -12.06 -3.15
CA LEU A 130 12.36 -11.94 -2.38
C LEU A 130 12.19 -13.10 -1.38
N PRO A 131 12.28 -14.39 -1.77
CA PRO A 131 12.19 -15.49 -0.82
C PRO A 131 13.26 -15.41 0.29
N ALA A 132 14.51 -15.10 -0.09
CA ALA A 132 15.60 -14.99 0.86
C ALA A 132 15.41 -13.82 1.83
N ALA A 133 14.95 -12.67 1.33
CA ALA A 133 14.73 -11.48 2.13
C ALA A 133 13.52 -11.63 3.07
N ASN A 134 12.42 -12.23 2.60
CA ASN A 134 11.26 -12.50 3.46
C ASN A 134 11.60 -13.47 4.59
N GLN A 135 12.39 -14.52 4.30
CA GLN A 135 12.88 -15.44 5.34
C GLN A 135 13.77 -14.71 6.36
N ALA A 136 14.74 -13.92 5.89
CA ALA A 136 15.62 -13.13 6.77
C ALA A 136 14.83 -12.10 7.61
N TYR A 137 13.80 -11.48 7.03
CA TYR A 137 12.89 -10.59 7.74
C TYR A 137 12.14 -11.31 8.86
N ARG A 138 11.57 -12.49 8.59
CA ARG A 138 10.90 -13.30 9.62
C ARG A 138 11.84 -13.69 10.75
N GLU A 139 13.04 -14.15 10.42
CA GLU A 139 14.04 -14.51 11.42
C GLU A 139 14.47 -13.31 12.27
N LEU A 140 14.60 -12.13 11.66
CA LEU A 140 14.92 -10.89 12.37
C LEU A 140 13.80 -10.51 13.35
N ILE A 141 12.54 -10.50 12.88
CA ILE A 141 11.39 -10.22 13.73
C ILE A 141 11.27 -11.26 14.85
N PHE A 142 11.47 -12.55 14.54
CA PHE A 142 11.45 -13.63 15.52
C PHE A 142 12.48 -13.41 16.63
N LYS A 143 13.74 -13.13 16.26
CA LYS A 143 14.82 -12.83 17.20
C LYS A 143 14.51 -11.61 18.05
N LEU A 144 13.93 -10.56 17.46
CA LEU A 144 13.50 -9.35 18.17
C LEU A 144 12.36 -9.63 19.16
N VAL A 145 11.41 -10.50 18.81
CA VAL A 145 10.31 -10.87 19.73
C VAL A 145 10.86 -11.65 20.93
N ILE A 146 11.74 -12.63 20.69
CA ILE A 146 12.34 -13.44 21.77
C ILE A 146 13.26 -12.63 22.66
N SER A 147 14.17 -11.85 22.06
CA SER A 147 15.14 -11.07 22.82
C SER A 147 14.44 -10.08 23.75
N LYS A 148 13.25 -9.59 23.37
CA LYS A 148 12.45 -8.69 24.20
C LYS A 148 11.50 -9.33 25.19
N ALA A 149 10.91 -10.49 24.87
CA ALA A 149 10.08 -11.21 25.83
C ALA A 149 10.86 -11.54 27.12
N ARG A 150 12.19 -11.64 27.03
CA ARG A 150 13.11 -11.82 28.17
C ARG A 150 13.45 -10.52 28.94
N THR A 151 13.35 -9.34 28.33
CA THR A 151 13.91 -8.09 28.91
C THR A 151 12.88 -6.99 29.22
N GLN A 152 11.61 -7.12 28.82
CA GLN A 152 10.68 -5.98 28.86
C GLN A 152 9.27 -6.26 29.36
N MET A 153 9.06 -7.29 30.18
CA MET A 153 7.85 -7.29 31.00
C MET A 153 7.89 -6.05 31.90
N ALA A 154 6.94 -5.14 31.72
CA ALA A 154 6.88 -3.93 32.53
C ALA A 154 6.41 -4.33 33.93
N ALA A 155 7.28 -4.17 34.93
CA ALA A 155 6.91 -4.38 36.32
C ALA A 155 5.79 -3.40 36.70
N ARG A 156 4.83 -3.88 37.50
CA ARG A 156 3.67 -3.14 38.02
C ARG A 156 2.69 -2.67 36.95
N VAL A 157 2.70 -3.29 35.77
CA VAL A 157 1.75 -3.05 34.68
C VAL A 157 1.07 -4.37 34.32
N PHE A 158 -0.22 -4.32 33.98
CA PHE A 158 -0.91 -5.46 33.37
C PHE A 158 -0.51 -5.55 31.91
N ASN A 159 0.24 -6.58 31.56
CA ASN A 159 0.66 -6.88 30.20
C ASN A 159 -0.34 -7.86 29.60
N ASP A 160 -1.24 -7.37 28.74
CA ASP A 160 -2.23 -8.17 27.99
C ASP A 160 -1.85 -8.37 26.51
N ASP A 161 -0.76 -7.72 26.06
CA ASP A 161 -0.28 -7.76 24.68
C ASP A 161 0.47 -9.05 24.28
N LEU A 162 0.82 -9.90 25.25
CA LEU A 162 1.72 -11.03 25.04
C LEU A 162 1.01 -12.25 24.44
N VAL A 163 -0.16 -12.60 24.99
CA VAL A 163 -0.97 -13.75 24.56
C VAL A 163 -2.44 -13.35 24.64
N PRO A 164 -3.20 -13.41 23.52
CA PRO A 164 -4.63 -13.08 23.53
C PRO A 164 -5.40 -13.90 24.56
N GLY A 165 -6.12 -13.23 25.45
CA GLY A 165 -6.92 -13.88 26.50
C GLY A 165 -6.13 -14.22 27.77
N MET A 166 -4.83 -13.92 27.84
CA MET A 166 -4.06 -13.97 29.08
C MET A 166 -3.59 -12.58 29.51
N VAL A 167 -3.50 -12.35 30.82
CA VAL A 167 -3.00 -11.10 31.39
C VAL A 167 -1.91 -11.41 32.40
N PHE A 168 -0.76 -10.75 32.25
CA PHE A 168 0.40 -10.91 33.14
C PHE A 168 0.59 -9.65 33.97
N TYR A 169 0.69 -9.80 35.29
CA TYR A 169 1.11 -8.74 36.19
C TYR A 169 2.29 -9.24 37.00
N ILE A 170 3.39 -8.47 37.00
CA ILE A 170 4.61 -8.82 37.72
C ILE A 170 4.96 -7.65 38.61
N SER A 171 5.17 -7.92 39.90
CA SER A 171 5.39 -6.86 40.88
C SER A 171 6.79 -6.25 40.78
N ASP A 172 7.80 -7.08 40.55
CA ASP A 172 9.19 -6.65 40.43
C ASP A 172 10.01 -7.59 39.52
N ILE A 173 11.00 -7.03 38.83
CA ILE A 173 11.94 -7.76 37.99
C ILE A 173 13.35 -7.24 38.31
N PRO A 174 14.12 -7.96 39.14
CA PRO A 174 15.48 -7.56 39.47
C PRO A 174 16.37 -7.53 38.22
N ALA A 175 17.03 -6.40 37.98
CA ALA A 175 17.83 -6.14 36.78
C ALA A 175 19.01 -7.12 36.56
N ARG A 176 19.43 -7.88 37.59
CA ARG A 176 20.54 -8.83 37.52
C ARG A 176 20.13 -10.28 37.21
N SER A 177 18.96 -10.73 37.66
CA SER A 177 18.52 -12.13 37.47
C SER A 177 17.50 -12.30 36.35
N GLY A 178 16.70 -11.25 36.05
CA GLY A 178 15.61 -11.34 35.07
C GLY A 178 14.49 -12.30 35.50
N GLU A 179 14.47 -12.71 36.76
CA GLU A 179 13.40 -13.50 37.35
C GLU A 179 12.24 -12.59 37.75
N TRP A 180 11.03 -13.01 37.43
CA TRP A 180 9.82 -12.29 37.81
C TRP A 180 9.49 -12.61 39.27
N ARG A 181 9.14 -11.60 40.06
CA ARG A 181 8.68 -11.76 41.44
C ARG A 181 7.21 -11.40 41.56
N ASP A 182 6.50 -12.20 42.34
CA ASP A 182 5.07 -12.07 42.61
C ASP A 182 4.28 -11.91 41.30
N VAL A 183 4.22 -13.01 40.57
CA VAL A 183 3.61 -13.14 39.25
C VAL A 183 2.14 -13.47 39.41
N PHE A 184 1.30 -12.63 38.83
CA PHE A 184 -0.11 -12.87 38.63
C PHE A 184 -0.36 -13.13 37.15
N ILE A 185 -1.04 -14.23 36.85
CA ILE A 185 -1.45 -14.58 35.49
C ILE A 185 -2.94 -14.88 35.52
N PHE A 186 -3.70 -14.18 34.69
CA PHE A 186 -5.08 -14.56 34.40
C PHE A 186 -5.11 -15.26 33.05
N ASP A 187 -5.70 -16.45 32.98
CA ASP A 187 -5.96 -17.18 31.74
C ASP A 187 -7.47 -17.29 31.50
N GLY A 188 -7.96 -16.42 30.62
CA GLY A 188 -9.36 -16.38 30.20
C GLY A 188 -9.61 -17.01 28.83
N ARG A 189 -8.65 -17.78 28.27
CA ARG A 189 -8.78 -18.34 26.93
C ARG A 189 -9.96 -19.31 26.79
N VAL A 190 -10.27 -20.04 27.86
CA VAL A 190 -11.46 -20.90 27.95
C VAL A 190 -12.49 -20.19 28.82
N ALA A 191 -13.49 -19.57 28.18
CA ALA A 191 -14.50 -18.77 28.89
C ALA A 191 -15.26 -19.59 29.96
N SER A 192 -15.53 -20.87 29.72
CA SER A 192 -16.24 -21.73 30.68
C SER A 192 -15.42 -22.09 31.93
N LYS A 193 -14.08 -21.97 31.87
CA LYS A 193 -13.17 -22.33 32.96
C LYS A 193 -11.96 -21.38 33.04
N PRO A 194 -12.15 -20.11 33.44
CA PRO A 194 -11.04 -19.19 33.61
C PRO A 194 -10.12 -19.65 34.75
N GLN A 195 -8.83 -19.39 34.58
CA GLN A 195 -7.82 -19.72 35.58
C GLN A 195 -7.07 -18.48 36.06
N VAL A 196 -6.73 -18.45 37.35
CA VAL A 196 -5.83 -17.46 37.94
C VAL A 196 -4.63 -18.22 38.48
N ILE A 197 -3.43 -17.84 38.06
CA ILE A 197 -2.17 -18.44 38.51
C ILE A 197 -1.43 -17.36 39.29
N LEU A 198 -1.13 -17.66 40.55
CA LEU A 198 -0.28 -16.84 41.41
C LEU A 198 1.02 -17.59 41.61
N ALA A 199 2.17 -16.98 41.33
CA ALA A 199 3.47 -17.60 41.55
C ALA A 199 4.42 -16.63 42.24
N ARG A 200 5.27 -17.16 43.12
CA ARG A 200 6.23 -16.32 43.84
C ARG A 200 7.39 -15.89 42.96
N THR A 201 7.92 -16.83 42.17
CA THR A 201 8.87 -16.50 41.11
C THR A 201 8.45 -17.13 39.79
N GLY A 202 8.78 -16.45 38.70
CA GLY A 202 8.50 -16.93 37.35
C GLY A 202 9.64 -16.57 36.41
N ARG A 203 9.89 -17.42 35.42
CA ARG A 203 10.81 -17.11 34.33
C ARG A 203 10.23 -17.58 33.00
N LEU A 204 10.37 -16.74 31.98
CA LEU A 204 10.00 -17.12 30.63
C LEU A 204 11.10 -18.02 30.02
N HIS A 205 10.75 -19.29 29.83
CA HIS A 205 11.59 -20.25 29.11
C HIS A 205 11.18 -20.26 27.64
N VAL A 206 12.16 -20.03 26.76
CA VAL A 206 11.96 -20.12 25.30
C VAL A 206 13.03 -21.07 24.77
N GLU A 207 12.60 -22.23 24.30
CA GLU A 207 13.46 -23.23 23.68
C GLU A 207 13.24 -23.19 22.16
N GLU A 208 14.18 -22.56 21.46
CA GLU A 208 14.10 -22.30 20.01
C GLU A 208 14.09 -23.60 19.18
N ALA A 209 14.87 -24.60 19.59
CA ALA A 209 15.01 -25.87 18.86
C ALA A 209 13.74 -26.74 18.91
N ARG A 210 13.03 -26.74 20.05
CA ARG A 210 11.79 -27.51 20.23
C ARG A 210 10.53 -26.71 19.91
N LYS A 211 10.66 -25.43 19.54
CA LYS A 211 9.54 -24.49 19.35
C LYS A 211 8.57 -24.52 20.54
N SER A 212 9.12 -24.53 21.75
CA SER A 212 8.35 -24.48 22.98
C SER A 212 8.61 -23.15 23.69
N VAL A 213 7.52 -22.48 24.05
CA VAL A 213 7.53 -21.39 25.03
C VAL A 213 6.82 -21.92 26.26
N GLY A 214 7.35 -21.61 27.43
CA GLY A 214 6.68 -21.92 28.68
C GLY A 214 7.15 -21.02 29.79
N LEU A 215 6.43 -21.12 30.90
CA LEU A 215 6.74 -20.41 32.12
C LEU A 215 7.26 -21.41 33.13
N ASP A 216 8.48 -21.20 33.58
CA ASP A 216 9.01 -21.86 34.76
C ASP A 216 8.48 -21.08 35.96
N LEU A 217 7.50 -21.65 36.67
CA LEU A 217 6.87 -21.04 37.83
C LEU A 217 7.28 -21.81 39.09
N THR A 218 7.70 -21.08 40.13
CA THR A 218 8.00 -21.66 41.45
C THR A 218 6.99 -21.18 42.48
N GLU A 219 6.57 -22.09 43.36
CA GLU A 219 5.53 -21.86 44.37
C GLU A 219 4.26 -21.27 43.73
N ALA A 220 3.76 -21.95 42.70
CA ALA A 220 2.58 -21.53 41.96
C ALA A 220 1.30 -22.11 42.59
N THR A 221 0.25 -21.30 42.66
CA THR A 221 -1.10 -21.72 43.01
C THR A 221 -2.02 -21.39 41.84
N VAL A 222 -2.63 -22.42 41.26
CA VAL A 222 -3.60 -22.30 40.17
C VAL A 222 -5.00 -22.41 40.76
N TYR A 223 -5.79 -21.38 40.51
CA TYR A 223 -7.21 -21.35 40.82
C TYR A 223 -7.97 -21.54 39.51
N SER A 224 -8.79 -22.58 39.42
CA SER A 224 -9.71 -22.78 38.29
C SER A 224 -11.14 -22.56 38.76
N PHE A 225 -11.90 -21.76 38.03
CA PHE A 225 -13.28 -21.43 38.38
C PHE A 225 -14.23 -21.97 37.32
N ASN A 226 -15.40 -22.44 37.75
CA ASN A 226 -16.50 -22.74 36.84
C ASN A 226 -17.43 -21.50 36.77
N GLN A 227 -17.70 -20.98 35.57
CA GLN A 227 -18.59 -19.81 35.44
C GLN A 227 -20.06 -20.13 35.75
N ILE A 228 -20.45 -21.40 35.65
CA ILE A 228 -21.84 -21.84 35.82
C ILE A 228 -22.16 -22.06 37.31
N ASP A 229 -21.18 -22.55 38.08
CA ASP A 229 -21.28 -22.73 39.52
C ASP A 229 -20.08 -22.04 40.22
N PRO A 230 -20.26 -20.82 40.74
CA PRO A 230 -19.20 -20.09 41.43
C PRO A 230 -18.69 -20.78 42.72
N ALA A 231 -19.43 -21.76 43.26
CA ALA A 231 -18.99 -22.53 44.42
C ALA A 231 -18.02 -23.67 44.04
N ASP A 232 -18.00 -24.07 42.77
CA ASP A 232 -17.12 -25.10 42.23
C ASP A 232 -15.79 -24.48 41.78
N PHE A 233 -14.86 -24.33 42.74
CA PHE A 233 -13.50 -23.88 42.48
C PHE A 233 -12.48 -24.98 42.80
N HIS A 234 -11.51 -25.16 41.91
CA HIS A 234 -10.39 -26.07 42.12
C HIS A 234 -9.12 -25.27 42.40
N LEU A 235 -8.40 -25.69 43.44
CA LEU A 235 -7.11 -25.13 43.82
C LEU A 235 -6.02 -26.19 43.67
N GLU A 236 -5.02 -25.88 42.87
CA GLU A 236 -3.84 -26.72 42.66
C GLU A 236 -2.60 -25.96 43.11
N ARG A 237 -1.81 -26.55 44.02
CA ARG A 237 -0.52 -25.98 44.45
C ARG A 237 0.61 -26.75 43.79
N MET A 238 1.49 -26.04 43.11
CA MET A 238 2.65 -26.57 42.42
C MET A 238 3.92 -25.98 43.02
N GLY A 239 4.83 -26.83 43.51
CA GLY A 239 6.12 -26.38 44.06
C GLY A 239 7.04 -25.81 42.98
N SER A 240 7.22 -26.53 41.88
CA SER A 240 7.88 -26.07 40.66
C SER A 240 7.12 -26.66 39.48
N GLY A 241 6.71 -25.83 38.54
CA GLY A 241 5.89 -26.25 37.41
C GLY A 241 6.31 -25.56 36.12
N TYR A 242 6.35 -26.33 35.04
CA TYR A 242 6.48 -25.80 33.70
C TYR A 242 5.07 -25.65 33.11
N GLN A 243 4.63 -24.41 32.91
CA GLN A 243 3.37 -24.14 32.23
C GLN A 243 3.66 -23.92 30.73
N PRO A 244 3.35 -24.88 29.85
CA PRO A 244 3.55 -24.68 28.42
C PRO A 244 2.60 -23.60 27.92
N LEU A 245 3.15 -22.65 27.17
CA LEU A 245 2.37 -21.68 26.42
C LEU A 245 2.33 -22.12 24.95
N PRO A 246 1.17 -22.03 24.27
CA PRO A 246 1.11 -22.35 22.85
C PRO A 246 2.04 -21.42 22.07
N TYR A 247 3.11 -21.99 21.53
CA TYR A 247 4.14 -21.25 20.79
C TYR A 247 3.53 -20.41 19.66
N GLU A 248 2.50 -20.94 18.99
CA GLU A 248 1.77 -20.29 17.91
C GLU A 248 0.96 -19.06 18.37
N GLN A 249 0.52 -19.02 19.64
CA GLN A 249 -0.19 -17.87 20.22
C GLN A 249 0.77 -16.78 20.69
N PHE A 250 2.01 -17.14 21.03
CA PHE A 250 3.09 -16.22 21.41
C PHE A 250 3.77 -15.60 20.18
N PHE A 251 3.79 -16.36 19.08
CA PHE A 251 4.34 -15.95 17.79
C PHE A 251 3.32 -16.09 16.66
N PRO A 252 2.15 -15.44 16.75
CA PRO A 252 1.14 -15.52 15.71
C PRO A 252 1.75 -14.94 14.43
N ASN A 253 1.79 -15.75 13.37
CA ASN A 253 2.40 -15.44 12.06
C ASN A 253 3.94 -15.48 11.98
N VAL A 254 4.66 -15.91 13.01
CA VAL A 254 6.11 -16.19 12.93
C VAL A 254 6.36 -17.70 12.89
N ALA A 255 5.63 -18.39 12.02
CA ALA A 255 6.06 -19.71 11.62
C ALA A 255 7.40 -19.55 10.89
N LEU A 256 8.49 -20.08 11.47
CA LEU A 256 9.78 -20.28 10.79
C LEU A 256 9.63 -21.18 9.54
N ALA A 257 8.51 -21.90 9.43
CA ALA A 257 8.15 -22.61 8.22
C ALA A 257 7.79 -21.61 7.12
N LYS A 258 8.48 -21.72 5.99
CA LYS A 258 8.27 -20.89 4.81
C LYS A 258 6.80 -20.94 4.39
N GLY A 259 6.18 -19.76 4.26
CA GLY A 259 4.92 -19.62 3.53
C GLY A 259 5.11 -19.96 2.05
N ASP A 260 4.00 -20.12 1.33
CA ASP A 260 3.97 -20.27 -0.12
C ASP A 260 4.77 -19.19 -0.87
N ARG A 261 4.62 -17.91 -0.47
CA ARG A 261 5.35 -16.75 -1.03
C ARG A 261 6.86 -16.77 -0.72
N GLU A 262 7.30 -17.53 0.28
CA GLU A 262 8.70 -17.64 0.76
C GLU A 262 9.44 -18.86 0.22
N MET A 263 8.74 -19.76 -0.47
CA MET A 263 9.37 -20.90 -1.10
C MET A 263 10.11 -20.47 -2.38
N SER A 264 11.29 -21.04 -2.59
CA SER A 264 11.99 -20.96 -3.88
C SER A 264 11.25 -21.76 -4.95
N LEU A 265 11.60 -21.53 -6.22
CA LEU A 265 11.00 -22.27 -7.34
C LEU A 265 11.18 -23.79 -7.22
N ALA A 266 12.33 -24.23 -6.71
CA ALA A 266 12.61 -25.65 -6.48
C ALA A 266 11.73 -26.22 -5.35
N GLU A 267 11.60 -25.49 -4.25
CA GLU A 267 10.77 -25.88 -3.10
C GLU A 267 9.28 -25.95 -3.46
N LEU A 268 8.78 -24.99 -4.26
CA LEU A 268 7.39 -25.01 -4.75
C LEU A 268 7.11 -26.24 -5.60
N ARG A 269 8.00 -26.56 -6.54
CA ARG A 269 7.83 -27.72 -7.42
C ARG A 269 7.85 -29.03 -6.65
N GLU A 270 8.72 -29.13 -5.65
CA GLU A 270 8.80 -30.29 -4.77
C GLU A 270 7.56 -30.41 -3.87
N MET A 271 7.04 -29.29 -3.35
CA MET A 271 5.81 -29.28 -2.56
C MET A 271 4.60 -29.77 -3.38
N VAL A 272 4.46 -29.31 -4.62
CA VAL A 272 3.41 -29.77 -5.54
C VAL A 272 3.50 -31.28 -5.75
N ARG A 273 4.69 -31.81 -6.06
CA ARG A 273 4.90 -33.26 -6.23
C ARG A 273 4.54 -34.05 -4.99
N ARG A 274 4.94 -33.57 -3.80
CA ARG A 274 4.64 -34.23 -2.52
C ARG A 274 3.14 -34.27 -2.24
N LEU A 275 2.43 -33.19 -2.51
CA LEU A 275 0.98 -33.14 -2.31
C LEU A 275 0.24 -34.04 -3.32
N GLN A 276 0.68 -34.05 -4.57
CA GLN A 276 0.16 -34.97 -5.59
C GLN A 276 0.41 -36.44 -5.21
N ALA A 277 1.62 -36.77 -4.73
CA ALA A 277 1.96 -38.12 -4.27
C ALA A 277 1.13 -38.57 -3.05
N ARG A 278 0.67 -37.62 -2.21
CA ARG A 278 -0.22 -37.87 -1.08
C ARG A 278 -1.70 -37.97 -1.48
N GLY A 279 -2.03 -37.88 -2.77
CA GLY A 279 -3.41 -37.92 -3.26
C GLY A 279 -4.24 -36.70 -2.89
N LYS A 280 -3.61 -35.57 -2.54
CA LYS A 280 -4.32 -34.32 -2.21
C LYS A 280 -5.00 -33.74 -3.46
N GLY A 281 -6.17 -33.12 -3.27
CA GLY A 281 -6.96 -32.54 -4.35
C GLY A 281 -6.31 -31.31 -4.99
N ARG A 282 -6.80 -30.91 -6.16
CA ARG A 282 -6.26 -29.75 -6.92
C ARG A 282 -6.24 -28.44 -6.16
N VAL A 283 -7.18 -28.23 -5.24
CA VAL A 283 -7.22 -27.02 -4.40
C VAL A 283 -6.01 -26.94 -3.46
N ASP A 284 -5.57 -28.09 -2.91
CA ASP A 284 -4.46 -28.13 -1.95
C ASP A 284 -3.09 -27.84 -2.59
N TRP A 285 -2.82 -28.42 -3.77
CA TRP A 285 -1.56 -28.22 -4.49
C TRP A 285 -1.61 -27.06 -5.47
N GLY A 286 -2.80 -26.67 -5.93
CA GLY A 286 -3.02 -25.61 -6.92
C GLY A 286 -2.45 -24.27 -6.49
N ARG A 287 -2.62 -23.88 -5.22
CA ARG A 287 -2.02 -22.65 -4.66
C ARG A 287 -0.51 -22.55 -4.84
N TYR A 288 0.22 -23.67 -4.72
CA TYR A 288 1.68 -23.68 -4.90
C TYR A 288 2.07 -23.59 -6.38
N GLU A 289 1.25 -24.14 -7.26
CA GLU A 289 1.44 -24.03 -8.71
C GLU A 289 1.08 -22.62 -9.23
N VAL A 290 0.06 -21.98 -8.65
CA VAL A 290 -0.30 -20.58 -8.87
C VAL A 290 0.89 -19.69 -8.49
N GLU A 291 1.44 -19.85 -7.27
CA GLU A 291 2.64 -19.12 -6.84
C GLU A 291 3.86 -19.41 -7.74
N TYR A 292 4.02 -20.65 -8.23
CA TYR A 292 5.07 -20.98 -9.21
C TYR A 292 4.90 -20.17 -10.50
N HIS A 293 3.70 -20.14 -11.09
CA HIS A 293 3.43 -19.36 -12.31
C HIS A 293 3.53 -17.86 -12.08
N LYS A 294 3.13 -17.36 -10.91
CA LYS A 294 3.23 -15.95 -10.51
C LYS A 294 4.66 -15.43 -10.58
N LYS A 295 5.63 -16.25 -10.15
CA LYS A 295 7.07 -15.91 -10.21
C LYS A 295 7.61 -15.73 -11.64
N PHE A 296 6.92 -16.22 -12.67
CA PHE A 296 7.24 -15.97 -14.07
C PHE A 296 6.34 -14.92 -14.73
N ALA A 297 5.05 -14.90 -14.35
CA ALA A 297 4.07 -13.99 -14.93
C ALA A 297 4.37 -12.51 -14.61
N ILE A 298 4.76 -12.20 -13.37
CA ILE A 298 5.06 -10.81 -12.96
C ILE A 298 6.28 -10.25 -13.73
N PRO A 299 7.42 -10.96 -13.83
CA PRO A 299 8.53 -10.52 -14.69
C PRO A 299 8.16 -10.35 -16.16
N PHE A 300 7.32 -11.24 -16.70
CA PHE A 300 6.86 -11.16 -18.08
C PHE A 300 5.99 -9.91 -18.34
N ALA A 301 5.37 -9.35 -17.30
CA ALA A 301 4.62 -8.10 -17.37
C ALA A 301 5.46 -6.94 -17.90
N CYS A 302 6.78 -6.90 -17.62
CA CYS A 302 7.67 -5.88 -18.16
C CYS A 302 7.61 -5.85 -19.69
N VAL A 303 7.61 -7.02 -20.34
CA VAL A 303 7.52 -7.12 -21.81
C VAL A 303 6.18 -6.62 -22.31
N VAL A 304 5.09 -7.07 -21.67
CA VAL A 304 3.72 -6.63 -22.00
C VAL A 304 3.57 -5.12 -21.85
N PHE A 305 4.07 -4.55 -20.75
CA PHE A 305 4.06 -3.12 -20.49
C PHE A 305 4.92 -2.31 -21.46
N GLY A 306 6.06 -2.84 -21.92
CA GLY A 306 6.85 -2.22 -22.98
C GLY A 306 6.07 -2.10 -24.28
N LEU A 307 5.42 -3.19 -24.71
CA LEU A 307 4.60 -3.22 -25.92
C LEU A 307 3.38 -2.32 -25.79
N LEU A 308 2.67 -2.40 -24.67
CA LEU A 308 1.46 -1.64 -24.40
C LEU A 308 1.75 -0.16 -24.28
N GLY A 309 2.80 0.22 -23.55
CA GLY A 309 3.24 1.60 -23.39
C GLY A 309 3.61 2.24 -24.73
N LEU A 310 4.33 1.51 -25.60
CA LEU A 310 4.63 1.98 -26.94
C LEU A 310 3.36 2.13 -27.80
N GLY A 311 2.47 1.13 -27.78
CA GLY A 311 1.22 1.15 -28.53
C GLY A 311 0.30 2.30 -28.15
N LEU A 312 0.17 2.59 -26.85
CA LEU A 312 -0.63 3.70 -26.34
C LEU A 312 0.00 5.06 -26.65
N SER A 313 1.33 5.15 -26.58
CA SER A 313 2.03 6.42 -26.77
C SER A 313 2.14 6.86 -28.24
N LEU A 314 2.19 5.93 -29.19
CA LEU A 314 2.37 6.26 -30.61
C LEU A 314 1.14 6.94 -31.23
N GLY A 315 -0.05 6.70 -30.69
CA GLY A 315 -1.29 7.22 -31.23
C GLY A 315 -1.87 8.44 -30.52
N SER A 316 -1.33 8.84 -29.36
CA SER A 316 -1.86 9.96 -28.58
C SER A 316 -1.50 11.33 -29.20
N LYS A 317 -2.48 12.25 -29.31
CA LYS A 317 -2.27 13.62 -29.84
C LYS A 317 -1.38 14.50 -28.92
N LYS A 318 -0.89 15.62 -29.47
CA LYS A 318 0.11 16.58 -28.91
C LYS A 318 -0.03 17.02 -27.43
N GLU A 319 -1.16 16.80 -26.77
CA GLU A 319 -1.39 17.16 -25.35
C GLU A 319 -0.96 16.04 -24.34
N ALA A 320 -0.33 14.97 -24.83
CA ALA A 320 -0.16 13.67 -24.17
C ALA A 320 0.71 13.58 -22.90
N ARG A 321 1.48 14.59 -22.48
CA ARG A 321 2.51 14.37 -21.44
C ARG A 321 1.94 14.14 -20.04
N SER A 322 0.95 14.92 -19.61
CA SER A 322 0.25 14.69 -18.33
C SER A 322 -0.72 13.53 -18.41
N ALA A 323 -1.33 13.30 -19.59
CA ALA A 323 -2.20 12.15 -19.84
C ALA A 323 -1.45 10.81 -19.76
N ALA A 324 -0.19 10.76 -20.21
CA ALA A 324 0.66 9.55 -20.15
C ALA A 324 0.87 9.04 -18.72
N PHE A 325 1.04 9.95 -17.75
CA PHE A 325 1.18 9.59 -16.34
C PHE A 325 -0.13 8.98 -15.79
N GLY A 326 -1.27 9.63 -16.01
CA GLY A 326 -2.57 9.10 -15.59
C GLY A 326 -2.91 7.76 -16.24
N LEU A 327 -2.63 7.61 -17.54
CA LEU A 327 -2.83 6.37 -18.29
C LEU A 327 -1.96 5.23 -17.75
N SER A 328 -0.69 5.53 -17.39
CA SER A 328 0.20 4.51 -16.81
C SER A 328 -0.38 3.92 -15.53
N ILE A 329 -0.98 4.75 -14.69
CA ILE A 329 -1.54 4.35 -13.40
C ILE A 329 -2.82 3.55 -13.58
N LEU A 330 -3.68 3.96 -14.51
CA LEU A 330 -4.87 3.19 -14.85
C LEU A 330 -4.50 1.80 -15.35
N VAL A 331 -3.52 1.69 -16.25
CA VAL A 331 -3.05 0.40 -16.78
C VAL A 331 -2.45 -0.47 -15.66
N ILE A 332 -1.63 0.13 -14.79
CA ILE A 332 -1.05 -0.55 -13.63
C ILE A 332 -2.16 -1.07 -12.71
N PHE A 333 -3.13 -0.23 -12.36
CA PHE A 333 -4.26 -0.59 -11.51
C PHE A 333 -5.03 -1.77 -12.08
N VAL A 334 -5.43 -1.68 -13.35
CA VAL A 334 -6.15 -2.75 -14.04
C VAL A 334 -5.33 -4.04 -14.05
N TYR A 335 -4.03 -3.98 -14.34
CA TYR A 335 -3.17 -5.15 -14.38
C TYR A 335 -3.12 -5.91 -13.04
N TYR A 336 -2.85 -5.20 -11.94
CA TYR A 336 -2.70 -5.86 -10.64
C TYR A 336 -4.04 -6.36 -10.08
N VAL A 337 -5.14 -5.65 -10.36
CA VAL A 337 -6.49 -6.16 -10.05
C VAL A 337 -6.74 -7.47 -10.80
N LEU A 338 -6.44 -7.54 -12.11
CA LEU A 338 -6.60 -8.77 -12.89
C LEU A 338 -5.73 -9.91 -12.36
N ILE A 339 -4.48 -9.63 -11.96
CA ILE A 339 -3.59 -10.64 -11.37
C ILE A 339 -4.14 -11.19 -10.05
N ARG A 340 -4.70 -10.36 -9.16
CA ARG A 340 -5.30 -10.86 -7.90
C ARG A 340 -6.57 -11.65 -8.10
N LEU A 341 -7.45 -11.18 -8.99
CA LEU A 341 -8.64 -11.94 -9.36
C LEU A 341 -8.25 -13.30 -9.97
N GLY A 342 -7.17 -13.31 -10.77
CA GLY A 342 -6.54 -14.52 -11.29
C GLY A 342 -6.06 -15.44 -10.17
N GLU A 343 -5.17 -14.96 -9.30
CA GLU A 343 -4.62 -15.70 -8.14
C GLU A 343 -5.72 -16.38 -7.34
N GLN A 344 -6.76 -15.63 -6.96
CA GLN A 344 -7.92 -16.14 -6.22
C GLN A 344 -8.68 -17.23 -6.99
N ALA A 345 -8.92 -17.02 -8.28
CA ALA A 345 -9.60 -18.01 -9.12
C ALA A 345 -8.74 -19.28 -9.31
N GLY A 346 -7.41 -19.17 -9.26
CA GLY A 346 -6.49 -20.30 -9.26
C GLY A 346 -6.51 -21.06 -7.92
N ASP A 347 -6.46 -20.33 -6.81
CA ASP A 347 -6.41 -20.90 -5.45
C ASP A 347 -7.69 -21.63 -5.08
N THR A 348 -8.85 -21.12 -5.51
CA THR A 348 -10.15 -21.78 -5.35
C THR A 348 -10.40 -22.93 -6.34
N GLY A 349 -9.49 -23.14 -7.30
CA GLY A 349 -9.58 -24.17 -8.33
C GLY A 349 -10.55 -23.87 -9.48
N LEU A 350 -11.14 -22.67 -9.54
CA LEU A 350 -12.05 -22.23 -10.61
C LEU A 350 -11.34 -22.17 -11.98
N LEU A 351 -10.09 -21.70 -11.99
CA LEU A 351 -9.25 -21.63 -13.19
C LEU A 351 -8.03 -22.56 -13.08
N SER A 352 -7.38 -22.85 -14.21
CA SER A 352 -6.08 -23.52 -14.21
C SER A 352 -5.00 -22.61 -13.63
N PRO A 353 -4.03 -23.15 -12.86
CA PRO A 353 -2.91 -22.34 -12.32
C PRO A 353 -2.15 -21.56 -13.38
N PHE A 354 -2.11 -22.08 -14.61
CA PHE A 354 -1.57 -21.36 -15.76
C PHE A 354 -2.45 -20.17 -16.16
N LEU A 355 -3.74 -20.39 -16.44
CA LEU A 355 -4.61 -19.32 -16.94
C LEU A 355 -4.89 -18.25 -15.86
N SER A 356 -4.93 -18.64 -14.59
CA SER A 356 -5.09 -17.71 -13.46
C SER A 356 -3.98 -16.65 -13.46
N MET A 357 -2.72 -17.05 -13.63
CA MET A 357 -1.59 -16.11 -13.57
C MET A 357 -1.23 -15.48 -14.91
N TRP A 358 -1.41 -16.19 -16.02
CA TRP A 358 -1.06 -15.68 -17.35
C TRP A 358 -2.20 -14.89 -18.01
N GLY A 359 -3.44 -15.02 -17.54
CA GLY A 359 -4.61 -14.40 -18.15
C GLY A 359 -4.47 -12.88 -18.35
N ALA A 360 -4.00 -12.16 -17.32
CA ALA A 360 -3.77 -10.72 -17.41
C ALA A 360 -2.72 -10.35 -18.47
N ASN A 361 -1.60 -11.09 -18.51
CA ASN A 361 -0.53 -10.87 -19.49
C ASN A 361 -0.98 -11.18 -20.92
N ILE A 362 -1.76 -12.24 -21.11
CA ILE A 362 -2.32 -12.63 -22.42
C ILE A 362 -3.30 -11.55 -22.90
N LEU A 363 -4.22 -11.11 -22.03
CA LEU A 363 -5.21 -10.09 -22.36
C LEU A 363 -4.55 -8.75 -22.72
N LEU A 364 -3.69 -8.23 -21.86
CA LEU A 364 -3.02 -6.95 -22.11
C LEU A 364 -2.00 -7.05 -23.25
N GLY A 365 -1.34 -8.20 -23.41
CA GLY A 365 -0.43 -8.47 -24.52
C GLY A 365 -1.17 -8.48 -25.87
N ALA A 366 -2.34 -9.11 -25.93
CA ALA A 366 -3.19 -9.08 -27.12
C ALA A 366 -3.63 -7.65 -27.46
N ILE A 367 -4.07 -6.87 -26.46
CA ILE A 367 -4.42 -5.44 -26.64
C ILE A 367 -3.20 -4.66 -27.16
N ALA A 368 -2.02 -4.87 -26.58
CA ALA A 368 -0.79 -4.21 -27.01
C ALA A 368 -0.44 -4.51 -28.48
N LEU A 369 -0.54 -5.78 -28.88
CA LEU A 369 -0.28 -6.21 -30.26
C LEU A 369 -1.29 -5.61 -31.24
N VAL A 370 -2.58 -5.58 -30.89
CA VAL A 370 -3.62 -4.95 -31.70
C VAL A 370 -3.34 -3.45 -31.87
N LEU A 371 -3.02 -2.73 -30.78
CA LEU A 371 -2.67 -1.31 -30.84
C LEU A 371 -1.45 -1.05 -31.73
N LEU A 372 -0.40 -1.86 -31.60
CA LEU A 372 0.80 -1.73 -32.44
C LEU A 372 0.51 -2.01 -33.92
N TYR A 373 -0.36 -2.98 -34.20
CA TYR A 373 -0.79 -3.30 -35.56
C TYR A 373 -1.61 -2.16 -36.18
N LEU A 374 -2.54 -1.57 -35.44
CA LEU A 374 -3.35 -0.42 -35.89
C LEU A 374 -2.46 0.80 -36.15
N ASN A 375 -1.54 1.11 -35.23
CA ASN A 375 -0.55 2.18 -35.40
C ASN A 375 0.39 1.99 -36.61
N HIS A 376 0.65 0.74 -37.00
CA HIS A 376 1.47 0.47 -38.19
C HIS A 376 0.72 0.79 -39.48
N ARG A 377 -0.61 0.60 -39.51
CA ARG A 377 -1.43 0.77 -40.72
C ARG A 377 -1.96 2.19 -40.90
N GLU A 378 -2.25 2.91 -39.82
CA GLU A 378 -2.88 4.23 -39.90
C GLU A 378 -1.92 5.33 -39.43
N ALA A 379 -1.82 6.41 -40.22
CA ALA A 379 -0.91 7.52 -39.91
C ALA A 379 -1.36 8.38 -38.72
N ALA A 380 -2.62 8.26 -38.29
CA ALA A 380 -3.23 9.06 -37.23
C ALA A 380 -4.26 8.24 -36.42
N PHE A 381 -3.87 7.07 -35.92
CA PHE A 381 -4.72 6.28 -35.02
C PHE A 381 -4.66 6.86 -33.60
N ASP A 382 -5.81 7.25 -33.01
CA ASP A 382 -5.90 7.70 -31.61
C ASP A 382 -6.52 6.59 -30.74
N PRO A 383 -5.74 5.95 -29.83
CA PRO A 383 -6.22 4.85 -29.00
C PRO A 383 -7.35 5.24 -28.04
N LEU A 384 -7.51 6.53 -27.75
CA LEU A 384 -8.51 7.03 -26.80
C LEU A 384 -9.83 7.42 -27.48
N ASP A 385 -9.90 7.43 -28.81
CA ASP A 385 -11.10 7.77 -29.56
C ASP A 385 -11.88 6.50 -30.00
N PRO A 386 -13.10 6.27 -29.47
CA PRO A 386 -13.91 5.08 -29.78
C PRO A 386 -14.22 4.89 -31.28
N SER A 387 -14.21 5.97 -32.07
CA SER A 387 -14.57 5.92 -33.50
C SER A 387 -13.59 5.12 -34.36
N HIS A 388 -12.31 5.02 -33.94
CA HIS A 388 -11.28 4.29 -34.68
C HIS A 388 -11.38 2.77 -34.50
N TYR A 389 -12.10 2.29 -33.48
CA TYR A 389 -12.36 0.87 -33.25
C TYR A 389 -13.54 0.32 -34.07
N ALA A 390 -14.34 1.20 -34.70
CA ALA A 390 -15.46 0.80 -35.55
C ALA A 390 -15.02 -0.07 -36.76
N ILE A 391 -13.76 0.10 -37.20
CA ILE A 391 -13.15 -0.62 -38.31
C ILE A 391 -12.93 -2.12 -37.98
N LEU A 392 -12.74 -2.47 -36.70
CA LEU A 392 -12.66 -3.87 -36.26
C LEU A 392 -14.02 -4.57 -36.26
N LEU A 393 -15.11 -3.81 -36.06
CA LEU A 393 -16.47 -4.32 -35.96
C LEU A 393 -17.22 -4.31 -37.30
N THR A 394 -16.73 -3.59 -38.31
CA THR A 394 -17.44 -3.50 -39.60
C THR A 394 -16.51 -3.73 -40.78
N LYS A 395 -16.58 -4.96 -41.32
CA LYS A 395 -16.17 -5.30 -42.69
C LYS A 395 -17.20 -4.82 -43.73
N ARG A 396 -17.90 -3.72 -43.45
CA ARG A 396 -18.78 -3.04 -44.40
C ARG A 396 -18.24 -1.65 -44.62
N TYR A 397 -17.40 -1.54 -45.64
CA TYR A 397 -17.34 -0.32 -46.43
C TYR A 397 -18.74 -0.08 -46.98
N ALA A 398 -19.56 0.67 -46.24
CA ALA A 398 -20.57 1.48 -46.86
C ALA A 398 -19.81 2.61 -47.56
N ILE A 399 -19.57 2.40 -48.85
CA ILE A 399 -19.43 3.49 -49.81
C ILE A 399 -20.60 4.43 -49.51
N VAL A 400 -20.32 5.60 -48.95
CA VAL A 400 -21.26 6.72 -48.94
C VAL A 400 -20.85 7.58 -50.13
N PRO A 401 -21.51 7.44 -51.29
CA PRO A 401 -21.33 8.39 -52.36
C PRO A 401 -22.09 9.67 -51.99
N GLY A 402 -21.40 10.80 -52.08
CA GLY A 402 -22.07 12.09 -52.25
C GLY A 402 -22.36 12.90 -50.99
N VAL A 403 -21.32 13.32 -50.27
CA VAL A 403 -21.41 14.61 -49.57
C VAL A 403 -21.08 15.70 -50.59
N ARG A 404 -22.14 16.23 -51.24
CA ARG A 404 -22.04 17.48 -52.03
C ARG A 404 -21.44 18.56 -51.13
N ARG A 405 -20.26 19.07 -51.47
CA ARG A 405 -19.72 20.31 -50.91
C ARG A 405 -20.77 21.41 -51.12
N ARG A 406 -21.40 21.88 -50.04
CA ARG A 406 -22.15 23.13 -50.06
C ARG A 406 -21.15 24.26 -50.40
N PRO A 407 -21.46 25.14 -51.37
CA PRO A 407 -20.65 26.34 -51.57
C PRO A 407 -20.68 27.19 -50.30
N ALA A 408 -19.54 27.79 -49.95
CA ALA A 408 -19.45 28.76 -48.88
C ALA A 408 -20.46 29.89 -49.11
N PRO A 409 -21.24 30.31 -48.09
CA PRO A 409 -22.10 31.47 -48.25
C PRO A 409 -21.23 32.70 -48.53
N ALA A 410 -21.57 33.45 -49.59
CA ALA A 410 -20.94 34.72 -49.89
C ALA A 410 -21.03 35.65 -48.67
N LEU A 411 -19.89 36.23 -48.29
CA LEU A 411 -19.79 37.26 -47.26
C LEU A 411 -20.74 38.41 -47.61
N ARG A 412 -21.90 38.47 -46.92
CA ARG A 412 -22.77 39.64 -46.92
C ARG A 412 -22.02 40.79 -46.26
N SER A 413 -21.79 41.85 -47.03
CA SER A 413 -21.36 43.15 -46.50
C SER A 413 -22.38 43.65 -45.48
N VAL A 414 -21.97 43.72 -44.22
CA VAL A 414 -22.75 44.33 -43.15
C VAL A 414 -22.84 45.85 -43.42
N PRO A 415 -24.02 46.47 -43.42
CA PRO A 415 -24.11 47.92 -43.60
C PRO A 415 -23.45 48.62 -42.41
N ARG A 416 -22.55 49.58 -42.69
CA ARG A 416 -22.02 50.52 -41.71
C ARG A 416 -23.17 51.32 -41.10
N ARG A 417 -23.66 50.91 -39.92
CA ARG A 417 -24.52 51.75 -39.08
C ARG A 417 -23.65 52.79 -38.37
N GLY A 418 -24.08 54.05 -38.48
CA GLY A 418 -23.39 55.24 -38.00
C GLY A 418 -22.94 55.14 -36.55
N ALA A 419 -21.78 55.75 -36.29
CA ALA A 419 -21.14 55.85 -34.99
C ALA A 419 -22.11 56.42 -33.95
N ARG A 420 -22.46 55.61 -32.96
CA ARG A 420 -22.99 56.10 -31.69
C ARG A 420 -21.82 56.40 -30.77
N PRO A 421 -21.80 57.54 -30.04
CA PRO A 421 -20.76 57.83 -29.07
C PRO A 421 -20.79 56.77 -27.96
N VAL A 422 -19.76 55.93 -27.90
CA VAL A 422 -19.56 54.98 -26.80
C VAL A 422 -18.96 55.76 -25.64
N VAL A 423 -19.80 56.10 -24.66
CA VAL A 423 -19.34 56.68 -23.39
C VAL A 423 -18.65 55.57 -22.59
N VAL A 424 -17.32 55.55 -22.62
CA VAL A 424 -16.51 54.65 -21.79
C VAL A 424 -16.45 55.24 -20.38
N VAL A 425 -17.35 54.80 -19.51
CA VAL A 425 -17.29 55.10 -18.07
C VAL A 425 -16.08 54.35 -17.48
N ARG A 426 -15.00 55.09 -17.21
CA ARG A 426 -13.80 54.56 -16.57
C ARG A 426 -14.06 54.44 -15.06
N ILE A 427 -14.67 53.34 -14.65
CA ILE A 427 -14.85 53.03 -13.23
C ILE A 427 -13.45 52.86 -12.61
N PRO A 428 -13.08 53.61 -11.56
CA PRO A 428 -11.82 53.39 -10.86
C PRO A 428 -11.86 51.98 -10.26
N ARG A 429 -11.12 51.04 -10.87
CA ARG A 429 -10.96 49.70 -10.31
C ARG A 429 -10.22 49.84 -8.99
N MET A 430 -10.92 49.62 -7.88
CA MET A 430 -10.29 49.30 -6.60
C MET A 430 -9.25 48.19 -6.86
N ARG A 431 -7.98 48.49 -6.58
CA ARG A 431 -6.88 47.52 -6.65
C ARG A 431 -7.01 46.56 -5.47
N LEU A 432 -8.03 45.72 -5.49
CA LEU A 432 -7.97 44.45 -4.75
C LEU A 432 -6.76 43.69 -5.31
N PRO A 433 -5.92 43.05 -4.48
CA PRO A 433 -4.77 42.26 -4.91
C PRO A 433 -5.27 40.96 -5.54
N LEU A 434 -5.97 41.07 -6.66
CA LEU A 434 -6.44 39.93 -7.43
C LEU A 434 -5.24 39.35 -8.18
N PRO A 435 -5.08 38.02 -8.20
CA PRO A 435 -3.96 37.37 -8.84
C PRO A 435 -3.89 37.77 -10.31
N GLY A 436 -2.69 38.16 -10.75
CA GLY A 436 -2.40 38.54 -12.13
C GLY A 436 -2.58 37.37 -13.09
N ILE A 437 -2.45 37.63 -14.40
CA ILE A 437 -2.60 36.60 -15.43
C ILE A 437 -1.55 35.49 -15.22
N LEU A 438 -0.30 35.87 -14.92
CA LEU A 438 0.77 34.93 -14.60
C LEU A 438 0.44 34.10 -13.35
N ASP A 439 -0.06 34.75 -12.30
CA ASP A 439 -0.38 34.08 -11.04
C ASP A 439 -1.45 33.01 -11.23
N ARG A 440 -2.53 33.34 -11.97
CA ARG A 440 -3.60 32.39 -12.30
C ARG A 440 -3.13 31.27 -13.22
N TYR A 441 -2.23 31.58 -14.15
CA TYR A 441 -1.64 30.58 -15.05
C TYR A 441 -0.82 29.56 -14.26
N VAL A 442 0.13 30.03 -13.44
CA VAL A 442 0.99 29.17 -12.62
C VAL A 442 0.15 28.42 -11.59
N ALA A 443 -0.80 29.07 -10.93
CA ALA A 443 -1.71 28.45 -9.96
C ALA A 443 -2.54 27.33 -10.58
N ARG A 444 -3.17 27.56 -11.75
CA ARG A 444 -3.98 26.54 -12.44
C ARG A 444 -3.11 25.38 -12.92
N SER A 445 -1.94 25.69 -13.48
CA SER A 445 -0.98 24.66 -13.91
C SER A 445 -0.56 23.80 -12.72
N TRP A 446 -0.11 24.41 -11.63
CA TRP A 446 0.30 23.71 -10.42
C TRP A 446 -0.83 22.89 -9.81
N ALA A 447 -2.04 23.46 -9.67
CA ALA A 447 -3.19 22.75 -9.10
C ALA A 447 -3.58 21.53 -9.94
N GLY A 448 -3.54 21.63 -11.28
CA GLY A 448 -3.77 20.51 -12.18
C GLY A 448 -2.75 19.38 -12.00
N HIS A 449 -1.46 19.72 -11.97
CA HIS A 449 -0.40 18.74 -11.72
C HIS A 449 -0.49 18.14 -10.32
N PHE A 450 -0.80 18.95 -9.29
CA PHE A 450 -0.96 18.50 -7.91
C PHE A 450 -2.11 17.51 -7.75
N LEU A 451 -3.29 17.81 -8.27
CA LEU A 451 -4.44 16.89 -8.21
C LEU A 451 -4.17 15.59 -8.97
N LEU A 452 -3.53 15.67 -10.14
CA LEU A 452 -3.16 14.50 -10.94
C LEU A 452 -2.15 13.60 -10.20
N VAL A 453 -1.11 14.20 -9.60
CA VAL A 453 -0.11 13.48 -8.80
C VAL A 453 -0.71 12.90 -7.52
N LEU A 454 -1.61 13.64 -6.86
CA LEU A 454 -2.24 13.17 -5.64
C LEU A 454 -3.19 12.00 -5.91
N ALA A 455 -4.03 12.09 -6.95
CA ALA A 455 -4.92 11.00 -7.38
C ALA A 455 -4.13 9.75 -7.78
N ALA A 456 -3.01 9.96 -8.46
CA ALA A 456 -2.07 8.92 -8.84
C ALA A 456 -1.49 8.16 -7.65
N PHE A 457 -0.91 8.88 -6.70
CA PHE A 457 -0.32 8.27 -5.51
C PHE A 457 -1.38 7.61 -4.64
N TRP A 458 -2.55 8.25 -4.50
CA TRP A 458 -3.68 7.68 -3.76
C TRP A 458 -4.16 6.36 -4.39
N SER A 459 -4.33 6.32 -5.72
CA SER A 459 -4.74 5.10 -6.43
C SER A 459 -3.73 3.98 -6.28
N LEU A 460 -2.43 4.28 -6.41
CA LEU A 460 -1.35 3.31 -6.19
C LEU A 460 -1.37 2.76 -4.76
N PHE A 461 -1.55 3.63 -3.77
CA PHE A 461 -1.59 3.23 -2.37
C PHE A 461 -2.79 2.36 -2.06
N VAL A 462 -3.99 2.79 -2.48
CA VAL A 462 -5.23 2.02 -2.30
C VAL A 462 -5.13 0.67 -2.99
N LEU A 463 -4.54 0.62 -4.19
CA LEU A 463 -4.30 -0.64 -4.89
C LEU A 463 -3.48 -1.57 -4.01
N VAL A 464 -2.28 -1.17 -3.57
CA VAL A 464 -1.40 -2.04 -2.76
C VAL A 464 -2.05 -2.45 -1.44
N ASN A 465 -2.69 -1.51 -0.72
CA ASN A 465 -3.40 -1.85 0.51
C ASN A 465 -4.55 -2.84 0.24
N PHE A 466 -5.26 -2.70 -0.87
CA PHE A 466 -6.28 -3.65 -1.29
C PHE A 466 -5.68 -5.00 -1.65
N MET A 467 -4.52 -5.04 -2.31
CA MET A 467 -3.78 -6.27 -2.58
C MET A 467 -3.41 -7.01 -1.29
N ASP A 468 -3.11 -6.28 -0.21
CA ASP A 468 -2.70 -6.87 1.06
C ASP A 468 -3.90 -7.39 1.88
N LEU A 469 -5.03 -6.66 1.87
CA LEU A 469 -6.26 -7.03 2.59
C LEU A 469 -7.13 -8.04 1.81
N PHE A 470 -6.79 -8.34 0.55
CA PHE A 470 -7.64 -9.13 -0.33
C PHE A 470 -7.91 -10.53 0.24
N ASP A 471 -6.87 -11.17 0.77
CA ASP A 471 -6.91 -12.54 1.29
C ASP A 471 -7.88 -12.62 2.50
N GLU A 472 -7.86 -11.63 3.41
CA GLU A 472 -8.80 -11.57 4.55
C GLU A 472 -10.23 -11.23 4.15
N ILE A 473 -10.42 -10.32 3.17
CA ILE A 473 -11.75 -9.96 2.65
C ILE A 473 -12.48 -11.19 2.12
N GLN A 474 -11.76 -12.06 1.41
CA GLN A 474 -12.30 -13.30 0.87
C GLN A 474 -12.55 -14.34 1.96
N THR A 475 -11.56 -14.57 2.83
CA THR A 475 -11.64 -15.56 3.92
C THR A 475 -12.82 -15.29 4.86
N ASN A 476 -13.06 -14.01 5.19
CA ASN A 476 -14.14 -13.61 6.08
C ASN A 476 -15.46 -13.28 5.35
N HIS A 477 -15.56 -13.54 4.04
CA HIS A 477 -16.74 -13.31 3.20
C HIS A 477 -17.36 -11.90 3.38
N ILE A 478 -16.52 -10.87 3.36
CA ILE A 478 -16.94 -9.50 3.67
C ILE A 478 -17.69 -8.87 2.49
N LYS A 479 -18.83 -8.23 2.78
CA LYS A 479 -19.61 -7.49 1.78
C LYS A 479 -18.78 -6.35 1.17
N GLY A 480 -18.83 -6.19 -0.16
CA GLY A 480 -18.09 -5.14 -0.88
C GLY A 480 -18.43 -3.71 -0.40
N VAL A 481 -19.64 -3.48 0.12
CA VAL A 481 -20.03 -2.19 0.73
C VAL A 481 -19.16 -1.85 1.95
N THR A 482 -18.83 -2.84 2.77
CA THR A 482 -17.94 -2.66 3.94
C THR A 482 -16.54 -2.28 3.50
N VAL A 483 -16.03 -2.93 2.44
CA VAL A 483 -14.72 -2.63 1.84
C VAL A 483 -14.69 -1.21 1.28
N PHE A 484 -15.74 -0.79 0.55
CA PHE A 484 -15.84 0.58 0.04
C PHE A 484 -15.86 1.61 1.19
N ARG A 485 -16.64 1.37 2.25
CA ARG A 485 -16.67 2.26 3.42
C ARG A 485 -15.30 2.34 4.11
N TYR A 486 -14.61 1.22 4.28
CA TYR A 486 -13.25 1.20 4.79
C TYR A 486 -12.34 2.15 3.99
N TYR A 487 -12.29 2.00 2.66
CA TYR A 487 -11.45 2.88 1.83
C TYR A 487 -11.92 4.33 1.83
N ALA A 488 -13.23 4.61 1.89
CA ALA A 488 -13.73 5.97 1.99
C ALA A 488 -13.26 6.67 3.28
N PHE A 489 -13.31 5.98 4.43
CA PHE A 489 -12.84 6.50 5.72
C PHE A 489 -11.32 6.50 5.86
N PHE A 490 -10.62 5.58 5.18
CA PHE A 490 -9.17 5.49 5.20
C PHE A 490 -8.48 6.52 4.27
N SER A 491 -9.16 6.91 3.18
CA SER A 491 -8.63 7.81 2.15
C SER A 491 -8.13 9.17 2.66
N PRO A 492 -8.82 9.88 3.58
CA PRO A 492 -8.31 11.14 4.13
C PRO A 492 -6.94 11.00 4.81
N GLY A 493 -6.70 9.89 5.52
CA GLY A 493 -5.41 9.59 6.15
C GLY A 493 -4.32 9.34 5.10
N ILE A 494 -4.63 8.58 4.05
CA ILE A 494 -3.71 8.35 2.92
C ILE A 494 -3.37 9.67 2.22
N LEU A 495 -4.39 10.49 1.90
CA LEU A 495 -4.18 11.77 1.24
C LEU A 495 -3.33 12.71 2.08
N HIS A 496 -3.54 12.74 3.40
CA HIS A 496 -2.70 13.50 4.32
C HIS A 496 -1.23 13.05 4.27
N LEU A 497 -0.98 11.73 4.26
CA LEU A 497 0.36 11.16 4.15
C LEU A 497 1.04 11.50 2.80
N LEU A 498 0.28 11.47 1.70
CA LEU A 498 0.82 11.64 0.34
C LEU A 498 0.95 13.11 -0.09
N THR A 499 0.23 14.02 0.55
CA THR A 499 0.18 15.44 0.15
C THR A 499 1.55 16.12 0.11
N PRO A 500 2.46 15.98 1.10
CA PRO A 500 3.77 16.63 1.05
C PRO A 500 4.62 16.21 -0.15
N VAL A 501 4.60 14.90 -0.47
CA VAL A 501 5.30 14.33 -1.62
C VAL A 501 4.64 14.80 -2.91
N GLY A 502 3.30 14.83 -2.94
CA GLY A 502 2.53 15.34 -4.06
C GLY A 502 2.82 16.81 -4.37
N VAL A 503 2.93 17.67 -3.35
CA VAL A 503 3.31 19.08 -3.50
C VAL A 503 4.71 19.17 -4.12
N LEU A 504 5.71 18.45 -3.57
CA LEU A 504 7.08 18.46 -4.09
C LEU A 504 7.12 18.09 -5.58
N VAL A 505 6.49 16.96 -5.94
CA VAL A 505 6.47 16.46 -7.32
C VAL A 505 5.70 17.42 -8.24
N ALA A 506 4.59 18.00 -7.79
CA ALA A 506 3.81 18.97 -8.57
C ALA A 506 4.59 20.26 -8.86
N VAL A 507 5.37 20.75 -7.88
CA VAL A 507 6.27 21.90 -8.07
C VAL A 507 7.34 21.60 -9.12
N LEU A 508 8.00 20.44 -9.00
CA LEU A 508 9.04 20.02 -9.94
C LEU A 508 8.49 19.86 -11.36
N ILE A 509 7.31 19.27 -11.52
CA ILE A 509 6.67 19.13 -12.84
C ILE A 509 6.30 20.50 -13.40
N THR A 510 5.66 21.36 -12.61
CA THR A 510 5.17 22.67 -13.07
C THR A 510 6.33 23.53 -13.58
N TYR A 511 7.35 23.76 -12.75
CA TYR A 511 8.51 24.57 -13.17
C TYR A 511 9.40 23.84 -14.17
N GLY A 512 9.47 22.50 -14.12
CA GLY A 512 10.20 21.72 -15.11
C GLY A 512 9.61 21.85 -16.52
N VAL A 513 8.28 21.83 -16.65
CA VAL A 513 7.58 22.07 -17.93
C VAL A 513 7.76 23.51 -18.38
N MET A 514 7.58 24.50 -17.50
CA MET A 514 7.79 25.91 -17.82
C MET A 514 9.24 26.20 -18.25
N SER A 515 10.23 25.57 -17.60
CA SER A 515 11.64 25.69 -17.95
C SER A 515 11.91 25.15 -19.34
N ARG A 516 11.42 23.94 -19.66
CA ARG A 516 11.60 23.32 -20.98
C ARG A 516 10.93 24.11 -22.11
N ARG A 517 9.81 24.77 -21.83
CA ARG A 517 9.11 25.63 -22.81
C ARG A 517 9.72 27.03 -22.93
N ASN A 518 10.86 27.29 -22.29
CA ASN A 518 11.50 28.61 -22.20
C ASN A 518 10.61 29.71 -21.61
N GLU A 519 9.51 29.35 -20.93
CA GLU A 519 8.61 30.31 -20.30
C GLU A 519 9.31 31.03 -19.14
N ILE A 520 10.14 30.32 -18.37
CA ILE A 520 10.95 30.94 -17.30
C ILE A 520 11.96 31.94 -17.87
N THR A 521 12.58 31.62 -19.00
CA THR A 521 13.53 32.51 -19.68
C THR A 521 12.80 33.76 -20.19
N ALA A 522 11.62 33.60 -20.78
CA ALA A 522 10.78 34.71 -21.21
C ALA A 522 10.33 35.60 -20.04
N LEU A 523 9.97 35.01 -18.89
CA LEU A 523 9.63 35.75 -17.67
C LEU A 523 10.82 36.60 -17.18
N LYS A 524 12.03 36.00 -17.12
CA LYS A 524 13.25 36.72 -16.72
C LYS A 524 13.60 37.86 -17.69
N ALA A 525 13.50 37.61 -18.99
CA ALA A 525 13.73 38.62 -20.02
C ALA A 525 12.72 39.78 -19.95
N GLY A 526 11.47 39.49 -19.53
CA GLY A 526 10.43 40.47 -19.25
C GLY A 526 10.58 41.21 -17.91
N GLY A 527 11.70 41.04 -17.19
CA GLY A 527 11.96 41.70 -15.91
C GLY A 527 11.24 41.09 -14.70
N ILE A 528 10.62 39.92 -14.86
CA ILE A 528 9.91 39.23 -13.77
C ILE A 528 10.91 38.34 -13.02
N SER A 529 11.06 38.58 -11.71
CA SER A 529 11.93 37.77 -10.87
C SER A 529 11.39 36.35 -10.68
N VAL A 530 12.30 35.38 -10.49
CA VAL A 530 11.93 33.98 -10.20
C VAL A 530 11.11 33.87 -8.91
N TYR A 531 11.44 34.71 -7.91
CA TYR A 531 10.71 34.79 -6.65
C TYR A 531 9.25 35.22 -6.85
N ARG A 532 8.98 36.14 -7.79
CA ARG A 532 7.61 36.52 -8.15
C ARG A 532 6.85 35.36 -8.79
N ALA A 533 7.49 34.61 -9.68
CA ALA A 533 6.90 33.43 -10.31
C ALA A 533 6.66 32.28 -9.31
N ALA A 534 7.38 32.25 -8.19
CA ALA A 534 7.20 31.31 -7.08
C ALA A 534 6.01 31.66 -6.15
N GLY A 535 5.66 32.95 -6.06
CA GLY A 535 4.63 33.46 -5.15
C GLY A 535 3.29 32.71 -5.17
N PRO A 536 2.67 32.44 -6.34
CA PRO A 536 1.40 31.72 -6.42
C PRO A 536 1.48 30.29 -5.87
N VAL A 537 2.59 29.59 -6.13
CA VAL A 537 2.80 28.22 -5.65
C VAL A 537 3.06 28.21 -4.15
N MET A 538 3.79 29.19 -3.62
CA MET A 538 3.98 29.34 -2.18
C MET A 538 2.66 29.63 -1.45
N ALA A 539 1.82 30.51 -2.01
CA ALA A 539 0.51 30.81 -1.43
C ALA A 539 -0.41 29.59 -1.42
N LEU A 540 -0.45 28.82 -2.53
CA LEU A 540 -1.21 27.57 -2.57
C LEU A 540 -0.62 26.50 -1.66
N GLY A 541 0.71 26.40 -1.55
CA GLY A 541 1.38 25.51 -0.60
C GLY A 541 1.03 25.84 0.86
N ALA A 542 0.99 27.13 1.21
CA ALA A 542 0.52 27.58 2.52
C ALA A 542 -0.96 27.23 2.75
N ALA A 543 -1.82 27.41 1.74
CA ALA A 543 -3.22 27.02 1.81
C ALA A 543 -3.38 25.49 2.00
N VAL A 544 -2.59 24.67 1.29
CA VAL A 544 -2.56 23.21 1.49
C VAL A 544 -2.08 22.85 2.89
N CYS A 545 -1.05 23.53 3.41
CA CYS A 545 -0.56 23.32 4.77
C CYS A 545 -1.65 23.62 5.82
N LEU A 546 -2.37 24.74 5.69
CA LEU A 546 -3.49 25.09 6.57
C LEU A 546 -4.63 24.07 6.46
N ALA A 547 -4.95 23.62 5.25
CA ALA A 547 -5.95 22.58 5.02
C ALA A 547 -5.53 21.23 5.65
N MET A 548 -4.25 20.85 5.54
CA MET A 548 -3.72 19.65 6.18
C MET A 548 -3.78 19.74 7.71
N PHE A 549 -3.44 20.89 8.29
CA PHE A 549 -3.55 21.14 9.73
C PHE A 549 -5.00 20.99 10.19
N GLY A 550 -5.95 21.67 9.52
CA GLY A 550 -7.38 21.54 9.83
C GLY A 550 -7.91 20.11 9.65
N ALA A 551 -7.46 19.40 8.61
CA ALA A 551 -7.81 18.01 8.42
C ALA A 551 -7.25 17.12 9.55
N SER A 552 -6.02 17.36 9.99
CA SER A 552 -5.38 16.60 11.07
C SER A 552 -6.13 16.73 12.39
N GLU A 553 -6.66 17.92 12.69
CA GLU A 553 -7.37 18.18 13.95
C GLU A 553 -8.82 17.69 13.90
N TYR A 554 -9.56 18.01 12.83
CA TYR A 554 -11.02 17.83 12.81
C TYR A 554 -11.49 16.61 12.01
N VAL A 555 -10.76 16.21 10.96
CA VAL A 555 -11.22 15.19 10.01
C VAL A 555 -10.57 13.83 10.28
N LEU A 556 -9.25 13.81 10.47
CA LEU A 556 -8.49 12.57 10.60
C LEU A 556 -8.91 11.71 11.80
N PRO A 557 -9.09 12.27 13.02
CA PRO A 557 -9.44 11.46 14.19
C PRO A 557 -10.76 10.67 14.04
N PRO A 558 -11.91 11.28 13.67
CA PRO A 558 -13.15 10.52 13.50
C PRO A 558 -13.08 9.54 12.32
N MET A 559 -12.47 9.93 11.19
CA MET A 559 -12.34 9.05 10.02
C MET A 559 -11.45 7.83 10.31
N SER A 560 -10.34 8.02 11.04
CA SER A 560 -9.43 6.93 11.41
C SER A 560 -10.09 5.94 12.39
N ARG A 561 -10.94 6.41 13.31
CA ARG A 561 -11.73 5.53 14.19
C ARG A 561 -12.68 4.63 13.39
N GLU A 562 -13.44 5.19 12.46
CA GLU A 562 -14.34 4.40 11.59
C GLU A 562 -13.56 3.47 10.66
N ALA A 563 -12.45 3.93 10.07
CA ALA A 563 -11.58 3.07 9.25
C ALA A 563 -11.08 1.86 10.04
N THR A 564 -10.65 2.07 11.30
CA THR A 564 -10.20 0.99 12.19
C THR A 564 -11.33 0.01 12.52
N ARG A 565 -12.54 0.51 12.73
CA ARG A 565 -13.73 -0.33 12.96
C ARG A 565 -14.00 -1.26 11.77
N TYR A 566 -14.02 -0.72 10.55
CA TYR A 566 -14.21 -1.54 9.35
C TYR A 566 -13.04 -2.50 9.10
N LEU A 567 -11.81 -2.07 9.37
CA LEU A 567 -10.63 -2.93 9.29
C LEU A 567 -10.73 -4.13 10.25
N ASN A 568 -11.20 -3.92 11.48
CA ASN A 568 -11.40 -4.99 12.45
C ASN A 568 -12.48 -5.96 11.99
N MET A 569 -13.58 -5.46 11.42
CA MET A 569 -14.60 -6.32 10.79
C MET A 569 -14.02 -7.13 9.62
N ILE A 570 -13.20 -6.50 8.77
CA ILE A 570 -12.54 -7.18 7.64
C ILE A 570 -11.60 -8.28 8.12
N LYS A 571 -10.85 -8.04 9.20
CA LYS A 571 -9.90 -8.99 9.77
C LYS A 571 -10.54 -10.03 10.71
N GLY A 572 -11.86 -9.98 10.91
CA GLY A 572 -12.56 -10.88 11.85
C GLY A 572 -12.17 -10.68 13.31
N ARG A 573 -11.60 -9.51 13.67
CA ARG A 573 -11.20 -9.19 15.04
C ARG A 573 -12.42 -8.68 15.82
N PRO A 574 -12.55 -9.00 17.12
CA PRO A 574 -13.59 -8.41 17.95
C PRO A 574 -13.46 -6.88 17.92
N VAL A 575 -14.58 -6.17 17.93
CA VAL A 575 -14.60 -4.70 17.92
C VAL A 575 -13.98 -4.20 19.22
N GLN A 576 -12.67 -3.93 19.20
CA GLN A 576 -12.00 -3.28 20.31
C GLN A 576 -12.48 -1.83 20.37
N ALA A 577 -13.09 -1.46 21.51
CA ALA A 577 -13.40 -0.07 21.80
C ALA A 577 -12.10 0.73 21.75
N SER A 578 -12.02 1.70 20.84
CA SER A 578 -10.79 2.44 20.53
C SER A 578 -10.41 3.49 21.57
N SER A 579 -10.85 3.34 22.83
CA SER A 579 -10.45 4.21 23.93
C SER A 579 -9.30 3.56 24.71
N VAL A 580 -8.33 4.40 25.09
CA VAL A 580 -7.13 4.07 25.87
C VAL A 580 -7.47 3.60 27.32
N GLU A 581 -8.76 3.52 27.66
CA GLU A 581 -9.29 3.01 28.94
C GLU A 581 -9.64 1.51 28.90
N SER A 582 -9.07 0.74 27.97
CA SER A 582 -9.33 -0.69 27.81
C SER A 582 -8.54 -1.60 28.75
N HIS A 583 -8.00 -1.09 29.86
CA HIS A 583 -7.38 -1.93 30.89
C HIS A 583 -8.48 -2.61 31.69
N ARG A 584 -8.98 -3.77 31.23
CA ARG A 584 -9.97 -4.57 31.99
C ARG A 584 -9.53 -4.89 33.42
N TRP A 585 -8.23 -4.79 33.72
CA TRP A 585 -7.65 -5.05 35.03
C TRP A 585 -7.06 -3.78 35.66
N VAL A 586 -7.44 -3.50 36.91
CA VAL A 586 -6.91 -2.38 37.71
C VAL A 586 -6.48 -2.87 39.09
N LEU A 587 -5.34 -2.38 39.57
CA LEU A 587 -4.89 -2.58 40.94
C LEU A 587 -5.40 -1.43 41.80
N GLY A 588 -6.29 -1.72 42.76
CA GLY A 588 -6.74 -0.76 43.76
C GLY A 588 -5.64 -0.40 44.75
N SER A 589 -5.75 0.78 45.37
CA SER A 589 -4.85 1.23 46.44
C SER A 589 -4.86 0.33 47.67
N ASP A 590 -5.88 -0.52 47.80
CA ASP A 590 -6.05 -1.55 48.83
C ASP A 590 -5.38 -2.90 48.47
N GLY A 591 -4.66 -2.96 47.34
CA GLY A 591 -4.00 -4.17 46.84
C GLY A 591 -4.96 -5.18 46.21
N ARG A 592 -6.22 -4.81 45.95
CA ARG A 592 -7.18 -5.67 45.26
C ARG A 592 -7.07 -5.51 43.76
N LEU A 593 -7.18 -6.63 43.05
CA LEU A 593 -7.25 -6.67 41.59
C LEU A 593 -8.72 -6.67 41.16
N TYR A 594 -9.10 -5.70 40.33
CA TYR A 594 -10.45 -5.56 39.80
C TYR A 594 -10.46 -5.92 38.32
N ASN A 595 -11.36 -6.80 37.91
CA ASN A 595 -11.68 -7.03 36.50
C ASN A 595 -13.06 -6.41 36.17
N TYR A 596 -13.15 -5.61 35.10
CA TYR A 596 -14.41 -5.03 34.65
C TYR A 596 -14.61 -5.15 33.13
N ASP A 597 -15.86 -5.36 32.71
CA ASP A 597 -16.22 -5.43 31.28
C ASP A 597 -16.56 -4.06 30.68
N TYR A 598 -17.09 -3.13 31.49
CA TYR A 598 -17.45 -1.77 31.06
C TYR A 598 -17.35 -0.80 32.24
N LEU A 599 -16.71 0.36 32.01
CA LEU A 599 -16.72 1.50 32.94
C LEU A 599 -17.83 2.45 32.50
N GLY A 600 -18.97 2.42 33.20
CA GLY A 600 -20.06 3.35 32.96
C GLY A 600 -19.78 4.71 33.56
N GLY A 601 -19.44 5.70 32.74
CA GLY A 601 -19.43 7.11 33.13
C GLY A 601 -20.84 7.72 33.00
N SER A 602 -21.48 8.06 34.11
CA SER A 602 -22.56 9.05 34.09
C SER A 602 -21.95 10.44 33.90
N PRO A 603 -22.45 11.28 32.98
CA PRO A 603 -21.84 12.58 32.63
C PRO A 603 -22.17 13.69 33.65
N SER A 604 -21.96 13.44 34.95
CA SER A 604 -22.02 14.50 35.94
C SER A 604 -20.96 14.31 37.03
N THR A 605 -20.23 15.40 37.30
CA THR A 605 -19.19 15.60 38.32
C THR A 605 -17.81 14.99 38.04
N ALA A 606 -17.05 15.70 37.19
CA ALA A 606 -15.60 15.64 37.22
C ALA A 606 -15.08 16.33 38.50
N SER A 607 -14.52 15.55 39.43
CA SER A 607 -13.51 15.99 40.39
C SER A 607 -12.41 14.92 40.42
N PRO A 608 -11.11 15.25 40.40
CA PRO A 608 -10.05 14.31 40.08
C PRO A 608 -9.63 13.37 41.24
N SER A 609 -10.31 13.37 42.38
CA SER A 609 -9.75 12.77 43.61
C SER A 609 -10.43 11.52 44.15
N THR A 610 -11.53 11.03 43.55
CA THR A 610 -12.19 9.82 44.12
C THR A 610 -13.02 9.07 43.08
N THR A 611 -12.38 8.20 42.29
CA THR A 611 -13.11 7.21 41.49
C THR A 611 -13.55 6.07 42.40
N SER A 612 -14.69 6.21 43.07
CA SER A 612 -15.29 5.10 43.82
C SER A 612 -16.02 4.16 42.85
N ILE A 613 -15.54 2.92 42.73
CA ILE A 613 -16.27 1.85 42.05
C ILE A 613 -17.47 1.50 42.95
N ARG A 614 -18.64 2.11 42.70
CA ARG A 614 -19.91 1.65 43.29
C ARG A 614 -20.44 0.51 42.43
N SER A 615 -20.62 -0.67 43.04
CA SER A 615 -21.37 -1.77 42.44
C SER A 615 -22.84 -1.33 42.25
N ALA A 616 -23.18 -0.88 41.05
CA ALA A 616 -24.57 -0.69 40.66
C ALA A 616 -25.23 -2.06 40.47
N GLY A 617 -26.40 -2.23 41.05
CA GLY A 617 -27.15 -3.49 41.05
C GLY A 617 -27.44 -4.02 39.64
N SER A 618 -27.46 -5.34 39.56
CA SER A 618 -27.94 -6.20 38.47
C SER A 618 -27.36 -5.90 37.07
N SER A 619 -26.15 -6.40 36.81
CA SER A 619 -25.68 -7.00 35.54
C SER A 619 -24.16 -6.89 35.32
N ALA A 620 -23.42 -6.21 36.21
CA ALA A 620 -21.96 -6.16 36.18
C ALA A 620 -21.35 -7.10 37.23
N THR A 621 -20.77 -8.21 36.80
CA THR A 621 -20.07 -9.19 37.65
C THR A 621 -18.69 -8.65 38.01
N CYS A 622 -18.59 -7.82 39.05
CA CYS A 622 -17.28 -7.38 39.58
C CYS A 622 -16.74 -8.46 40.52
N SER A 623 -15.77 -9.26 40.06
CA SER A 623 -15.07 -10.22 40.93
C SER A 623 -13.94 -9.50 41.69
N THR A 624 -13.92 -9.63 43.02
CA THR A 624 -12.92 -8.99 43.89
C THR A 624 -12.00 -10.04 44.50
N TRP A 625 -10.69 -9.84 44.40
CA TRP A 625 -9.67 -10.80 44.86
C TRP A 625 -8.76 -10.18 45.92
N ARG A 626 -8.44 -10.94 46.98
CA ARG A 626 -7.57 -10.51 48.09
C ARG A 626 -6.36 -11.44 48.18
N ALA A 627 -5.17 -10.94 47.85
CA ALA A 627 -3.93 -11.59 48.27
C ALA A 627 -3.76 -11.37 49.78
N ARG A 628 -3.71 -12.45 50.57
CA ARG A 628 -3.31 -12.33 51.98
C ARG A 628 -1.78 -12.18 52.04
N PRO A 629 -1.24 -11.14 52.70
CA PRO A 629 0.17 -11.12 53.02
C PRO A 629 0.47 -12.25 54.01
N GLY A 630 1.56 -12.98 53.77
CA GLY A 630 2.06 -14.02 54.66
C GLY A 630 2.33 -13.43 56.05
N THR A 631 1.70 -14.02 57.05
CA THR A 631 2.15 -13.93 58.45
C THR A 631 3.31 -14.90 58.62
N GLY A 632 4.36 -14.44 59.32
CA GLY A 632 5.61 -15.16 59.53
C GLY A 632 5.51 -16.50 60.24
#